data_AF-A0A2J7PNI0-F1
#
_entry.id   AF-A0A2J7PNI0-F1
#
_cell.length_a   1.000
_cell.length_b   1.000
_cell.length_c   1.000
_cell.angle_alpha   90.00
_cell.angle_beta   90.00
_cell.angle_gamma   90.00
#
_symmetry.space_group_name_H-M   'P 1'
#
loop_
_entity.id
_entity.type
_entity.pdbx_description
1 polymer ?
#
loop_
_entity_poly.entity_id
_entity_poly.type
_entity_poly.pdbx_seq_one_letter_code
_entity_poly.pdbx_strand_id
1 'polypeptide(L)'
;MEALIPTPADCEVWSVIKFLNAQSIAPIEIHRQLCRVYRPNFMSKQMACRWCRQFSAGRQSVHDEKRSGRPSIITDDLVELVRECIMENRRVTITELGSHVPQISPSLLHEIVTEHLLFRNFENDREAEIVVTQWFQSQAADFYDTGIQKLVPRYDKGLNSGGDYVEK
;
A
#
# COMPACT_ATOMS: atom_id res chain seq x y z
N MET A 1 46.60 -19.62 0.99
CA MET A 1 45.62 -18.58 0.64
C MET A 1 44.31 -19.01 1.26
N GLU A 2 43.91 -18.38 2.37
CA GLU A 2 42.63 -18.66 3.03
C GLU A 2 41.50 -18.36 2.05
N ALA A 3 40.64 -19.37 1.83
CA ALA A 3 39.49 -19.26 0.94
C ALA A 3 38.49 -18.27 1.55
N LEU A 4 38.35 -17.11 0.92
CA LEU A 4 37.32 -16.13 1.25
C LEU A 4 35.96 -16.76 0.92
N ILE A 5 35.17 -17.08 1.94
CA ILE A 5 33.82 -17.63 1.77
C ILE A 5 33.00 -16.61 0.96
N PRO A 6 32.16 -17.05 -0.01
CA PRO A 6 31.20 -16.19 -0.70
C PRO A 6 30.42 -15.32 0.28
N THR A 7 30.06 -14.10 -0.11
CA THR A 7 29.27 -13.19 0.72
C THR A 7 27.96 -13.89 1.13
N PRO A 8 27.79 -14.28 2.41
CA PRO A 8 26.62 -15.02 2.86
C PRO A 8 25.39 -14.11 2.80
N ALA A 9 24.22 -14.72 2.67
CA ALA A 9 22.96 -14.01 2.86
C ALA A 9 22.82 -13.58 4.32
N ASP A 10 22.12 -12.47 4.54
CA ASP A 10 21.92 -11.92 5.88
C ASP A 10 21.30 -12.96 6.83
N CYS A 11 20.31 -13.73 6.37
CA CYS A 11 19.68 -14.79 7.19
C CYS A 11 20.64 -15.92 7.59
N GLU A 12 21.68 -16.21 6.81
CA GLU A 12 22.71 -17.20 7.16
C GLU A 12 23.57 -16.65 8.31
N VAL A 13 23.97 -15.38 8.23
CA VAL A 13 24.72 -14.69 9.29
C VAL A 13 23.89 -14.62 10.58
N TRP A 14 22.61 -14.27 10.48
CA TRP A 14 21.69 -14.22 11.61
C TRP A 14 21.48 -15.59 12.25
N SER A 15 21.46 -16.65 11.45
CA SER A 15 21.39 -18.04 11.96
C SER A 15 22.64 -18.42 12.74
N VAL A 16 23.83 -18.08 12.24
CA VAL A 16 25.10 -18.30 12.96
C VAL A 16 25.13 -17.52 14.27
N ILE A 17 24.70 -16.25 14.27
CA ILE A 17 24.61 -15.45 15.49
C ILE A 17 23.64 -16.06 16.49
N LYS A 18 22.46 -16.52 16.04
CA LYS A 18 21.47 -17.20 16.90
C LYS A 18 22.07 -18.44 17.56
N PHE A 19 22.76 -19.26 16.77
CA PHE A 19 23.41 -20.49 17.24
C PHE A 19 24.51 -20.22 18.26
N LEU A 20 25.43 -19.28 17.98
CA LEU A 20 26.52 -18.93 18.90
C LEU A 20 26.02 -18.23 20.17
N ASN A 21 24.97 -17.41 20.06
CA ASN A 21 24.32 -16.79 21.22
C ASN A 21 23.65 -17.84 22.12
N ALA A 22 23.03 -18.88 21.55
CA ALA A 22 22.45 -19.99 22.30
C ALA A 22 23.51 -20.82 23.05
N GLN A 23 24.75 -20.85 22.56
CA GLN A 23 25.91 -21.42 23.28
C GLN A 23 26.45 -20.49 24.37
N SER A 24 25.79 -19.37 24.66
CA SER A 24 26.24 -18.35 25.62
C SER A 24 27.60 -17.72 25.28
N ILE A 25 27.98 -17.71 24.00
CA ILE A 25 29.21 -17.03 23.56
C ILE A 25 28.99 -15.51 23.62
N ALA A 26 29.94 -14.79 24.21
CA ALA A 26 29.84 -13.34 24.33
C ALA A 26 29.76 -12.66 22.95
N PRO A 27 28.92 -11.62 22.76
CA PRO A 27 28.75 -10.95 21.46
C PRO A 27 30.04 -10.43 20.81
N ILE A 28 31.03 -10.06 21.64
CA ILE A 28 32.35 -9.63 21.16
C ILE A 28 33.13 -10.77 20.49
N GLU A 29 33.03 -11.99 21.01
CA GLU A 29 33.68 -13.16 20.43
C GLU A 29 32.93 -13.65 19.20
N ILE A 30 31.58 -13.55 19.20
CA ILE A 30 30.77 -13.80 18.00
C ILE A 30 31.21 -12.87 16.86
N HIS A 31 31.33 -11.56 17.11
CA HIS A 31 31.84 -10.61 16.13
C HIS A 31 33.26 -10.98 15.64
N ARG A 32 34.14 -11.41 16.55
CA ARG A 32 35.52 -11.81 16.20
C ARG A 32 35.53 -13.05 15.31
N GLN A 33 34.71 -14.06 15.60
CA GLN A 33 34.57 -15.28 14.80
C GLN A 33 34.01 -14.98 13.42
N LEU A 34 32.96 -14.15 13.33
CA LEU A 34 32.37 -13.76 12.05
C LEU A 34 33.37 -13.02 11.17
N CYS A 35 34.11 -12.06 11.72
CA CYS A 35 35.16 -11.34 10.99
C CYS A 35 36.36 -12.24 10.61
N ARG A 36 36.64 -13.28 11.39
CA ARG A 36 37.69 -14.26 11.07
C ARG A 36 37.28 -15.19 9.92
N VAL A 37 36.02 -15.62 9.88
CA VAL A 37 35.52 -16.62 8.92
C VAL A 37 35.12 -15.97 7.59
N TYR A 38 34.44 -14.84 7.60
CA TYR A 38 33.90 -14.22 6.39
C TYR A 38 34.88 -13.23 5.76
N ARG A 39 35.31 -12.21 6.53
CA ARG A 39 36.36 -11.25 6.17
C ARG A 39 36.55 -10.20 7.29
N PRO A 40 37.71 -9.53 7.35
CA PRO A 40 37.87 -8.34 8.18
C PRO A 40 36.78 -7.30 7.87
N ASN A 41 36.22 -6.68 8.90
CA ASN A 41 35.13 -5.69 8.80
C ASN A 41 33.88 -6.18 8.06
N PHE A 42 33.60 -7.49 8.07
CA PHE A 42 32.41 -8.06 7.45
C PHE A 42 31.12 -7.42 7.99
N MET A 43 31.05 -7.22 9.30
CA MET A 43 29.93 -6.55 9.96
C MET A 43 30.44 -5.70 11.13
N SER A 44 29.63 -4.73 11.58
CA SER A 44 29.97 -3.96 12.77
C SER A 44 29.72 -4.73 14.06
N LYS A 45 30.53 -4.46 15.09
CA LYS A 45 30.29 -4.93 16.46
C LYS A 45 28.88 -4.59 16.95
N GLN A 46 28.35 -3.42 16.57
CA GLN A 46 27.02 -2.96 16.95
C GLN A 46 25.92 -3.87 16.37
N MET A 47 26.07 -4.33 15.13
CA MET A 47 25.12 -5.23 14.48
C MET A 47 25.09 -6.60 15.15
N ALA A 48 26.26 -7.19 15.42
CA ALA A 48 26.35 -8.45 16.16
C ALA A 48 25.71 -8.34 17.55
N CYS A 49 26.01 -7.27 18.30
CA CYS A 49 25.40 -7.01 19.62
C CYS A 49 23.88 -6.82 19.53
N ARG A 50 23.38 -6.10 18.52
CA ARG A 50 21.92 -5.89 18.32
C ARG A 50 21.20 -7.22 18.14
N TRP A 51 21.71 -8.10 17.27
CA TRP A 51 21.11 -9.40 17.02
C TRP A 51 21.20 -10.34 18.22
N CYS A 52 22.33 -10.37 18.93
CA CYS A 52 22.43 -11.13 20.19
C CYS A 52 21.36 -10.67 21.20
N ARG A 53 21.17 -9.36 21.37
CA ARG A 53 20.13 -8.82 22.26
C ARG A 53 18.72 -9.25 21.84
N GLN A 54 18.41 -9.20 20.54
CA GLN A 54 17.11 -9.61 20.02
C GLN A 54 16.84 -11.10 20.26
N PHE A 55 17.83 -11.96 20.03
CA PHE A 55 17.69 -13.40 20.29
C PHE A 55 17.55 -13.69 21.78
N SER A 56 18.32 -13.01 22.64
CA SER A 56 18.15 -13.11 24.10
C SER A 56 16.81 -12.56 24.59
N ALA A 57 16.19 -11.63 23.86
CA ALA A 57 14.84 -11.13 24.11
C ALA A 57 13.72 -12.06 23.56
N GLY A 58 14.07 -13.24 23.04
CA GLY A 58 13.11 -14.26 22.61
C GLY A 58 12.74 -14.22 21.13
N ARG A 59 13.37 -13.36 20.30
CA ARG A 59 13.15 -13.35 18.85
C ARG A 59 13.54 -14.70 18.25
N GLN A 60 12.64 -15.32 17.48
CA GLN A 60 12.92 -16.60 16.81
C GLN A 60 13.27 -16.46 15.34
N SER A 61 12.77 -15.41 14.68
CA SER A 61 13.02 -15.14 13.27
C SER A 61 14.47 -14.72 13.03
N VAL A 62 15.08 -15.30 12.00
CA VAL A 62 16.39 -14.90 11.46
C VAL A 62 16.26 -13.91 10.31
N HIS A 63 15.06 -13.53 9.91
CA HIS A 63 14.85 -12.53 8.85
C HIS A 63 14.68 -11.14 9.45
N ASP A 64 15.11 -10.12 8.70
CA ASP A 64 14.75 -8.74 9.03
C ASP A 64 13.23 -8.59 9.04
N GLU A 65 12.71 -7.86 10.03
CA GLU A 65 11.31 -7.46 10.02
C GLU A 65 11.08 -6.47 8.88
N LYS A 66 9.87 -6.50 8.31
CA LYS A 66 9.44 -5.46 7.37
C LYS A 66 9.66 -4.12 8.05
N ARG A 67 10.52 -3.29 7.49
CA ARG A 67 10.70 -1.93 7.99
C ARG A 67 9.35 -1.25 7.90
N SER A 68 8.86 -0.71 9.01
CA SER A 68 7.82 0.31 8.96
C SER A 68 8.41 1.45 8.12
N GLY A 69 7.90 1.62 6.90
CA GLY A 69 8.33 2.69 6.01
C GLY A 69 8.01 4.06 6.62
N ARG A 70 8.33 5.12 5.89
CA ARG A 70 7.79 6.44 6.23
C ARG A 70 6.27 6.35 6.22
N PRO A 71 5.57 6.76 7.30
CA PRO A 71 4.11 6.84 7.27
C PRO A 71 3.70 7.70 6.07
N SER A 72 2.74 7.22 5.29
CA SER A 72 2.13 8.06 4.25
C SER A 72 1.50 9.28 4.92
N ILE A 73 1.67 10.46 4.31
CA ILE A 73 0.94 11.66 4.73
C ILE A 73 -0.55 11.49 4.42
N ILE A 74 -0.86 10.69 3.39
CA ILE A 74 -2.22 10.35 2.99
C ILE A 74 -2.74 9.26 3.91
N THR A 75 -3.65 9.63 4.81
CA THR A 75 -4.38 8.73 5.70
C THR A 75 -5.74 8.36 5.09
N ASP A 76 -6.32 7.22 5.51
CA ASP A 76 -7.64 6.80 5.02
C ASP A 76 -8.74 7.82 5.40
N ASP A 77 -8.69 8.36 6.62
CA ASP A 77 -9.59 9.42 7.08
C ASP A 77 -9.58 10.63 6.15
N LEU A 78 -8.40 10.95 5.61
CA LEU A 78 -8.24 12.07 4.71
C LEU A 78 -8.80 11.78 3.32
N VAL A 79 -8.55 10.58 2.80
CA VAL A 79 -9.11 10.16 1.52
C VAL A 79 -10.64 10.21 1.57
N GLU A 80 -11.24 9.77 2.68
CA GLU A 80 -12.68 9.80 2.86
C GLU A 80 -13.22 11.23 3.01
N LEU A 81 -12.53 12.11 3.73
CA LEU A 81 -12.91 13.53 3.81
C LEU A 81 -12.95 14.20 2.42
N VAL A 82 -11.92 13.96 1.58
CA VAL A 82 -11.89 14.49 0.21
C VAL A 82 -13.02 13.88 -0.63
N ARG A 83 -13.33 12.60 -0.43
CA ARG A 83 -14.44 11.93 -1.10
C ARG A 83 -15.78 12.58 -0.75
N GLU A 84 -16.04 12.85 0.53
CA GLU A 84 -17.27 13.49 0.99
C GLU A 84 -17.45 14.87 0.35
N CYS A 85 -16.40 15.70 0.31
CA CYS A 85 -16.46 17.02 -0.34
C CYS A 85 -16.83 16.92 -1.83
N ILE A 86 -16.26 15.95 -2.55
CA ILE A 86 -16.57 15.74 -3.98
C ILE A 86 -17.99 15.19 -4.17
N MET A 87 -18.46 14.35 -3.26
CA MET A 87 -19.81 13.79 -3.33
C MET A 87 -20.88 14.84 -3.03
N GLU A 88 -20.59 15.81 -2.15
CA GLU A 88 -21.45 16.95 -1.86
C GLU A 88 -21.55 17.91 -3.06
N ASN A 89 -20.43 18.19 -3.73
CA ASN A 89 -20.41 18.97 -4.96
C ASN A 89 -19.49 18.33 -6.02
N ARG A 90 -20.08 17.60 -6.96
CA ARG A 90 -19.32 16.92 -8.04
C ARG A 90 -18.60 17.87 -9.02
N ARG A 91 -18.89 19.18 -8.97
CA ARG A 91 -18.24 20.21 -9.80
C ARG A 91 -17.16 20.99 -9.04
N VAL A 92 -16.81 20.56 -7.82
CA VAL A 92 -15.79 21.20 -7.00
C VAL A 92 -14.42 21.14 -7.66
N THR A 93 -13.72 22.28 -7.68
CA THR A 93 -12.35 22.38 -8.20
C THR A 93 -11.32 21.99 -7.14
N ILE A 94 -10.09 21.64 -7.55
CA ILE A 94 -8.99 21.36 -6.60
C ILE A 94 -8.71 22.56 -5.69
N THR A 95 -8.87 23.80 -6.19
CA THR A 95 -8.69 25.03 -5.41
C THR A 95 -9.78 25.18 -4.34
N GLU A 96 -11.04 24.91 -4.68
CA GLU A 96 -12.14 24.92 -3.73
C GLU A 96 -12.00 23.79 -2.71
N LEU A 97 -11.59 22.59 -3.12
CA LEU A 97 -11.26 21.49 -2.20
C LEU A 97 -10.16 21.88 -1.21
N GLY A 98 -9.13 22.60 -1.67
CA GLY A 98 -8.08 23.15 -0.80
C GLY A 98 -8.59 24.13 0.24
N SER A 99 -9.71 24.81 -0.02
CA SER A 99 -10.35 25.67 0.98
C SER A 99 -11.09 24.88 2.05
N HIS A 100 -11.60 23.68 1.72
CA HIS A 100 -12.25 22.78 2.68
C HIS A 100 -11.24 21.98 3.50
N VAL A 101 -10.06 21.71 2.94
CA VAL A 101 -8.99 20.93 3.59
C VAL A 101 -7.66 21.68 3.54
N PRO A 102 -7.52 22.80 4.29
CA PRO A 102 -6.38 23.72 4.17
C PRO A 102 -5.05 23.13 4.63
N GLN A 103 -5.05 22.03 5.38
CA GLN A 103 -3.85 21.33 5.80
C GLN A 103 -3.10 20.59 4.65
N ILE A 104 -3.60 20.65 3.41
CA ILE A 104 -3.09 19.88 2.28
C ILE A 104 -2.70 20.77 1.12
N SER A 105 -1.58 20.44 0.49
CA SER A 105 -1.15 21.11 -0.73
C SER A 105 -2.04 20.73 -1.93
N PRO A 106 -2.26 21.64 -2.89
CA PRO A 106 -3.03 21.34 -4.10
C PRO A 106 -2.51 20.12 -4.88
N SER A 107 -1.20 19.89 -4.87
CA SER A 107 -0.57 18.72 -5.50
C SER A 107 -0.98 17.40 -4.83
N LEU A 108 -1.02 17.37 -3.50
CA LEU A 108 -1.42 16.18 -2.76
C LEU A 108 -2.93 15.93 -2.88
N LEU A 109 -3.75 17.00 -2.95
CA LEU A 109 -5.17 16.88 -3.28
C LEU A 109 -5.37 16.27 -4.66
N HIS A 110 -4.61 16.73 -5.66
CA HIS A 110 -4.67 16.15 -7.00
C HIS A 110 -4.31 14.65 -6.97
N GLU A 111 -3.24 14.26 -6.28
CA GLU A 111 -2.84 12.86 -6.09
C GLU A 111 -3.95 12.02 -5.43
N ILE A 112 -4.57 12.53 -4.37
CA ILE A 112 -5.70 11.85 -3.70
C ILE A 112 -6.88 11.66 -4.67
N VAL A 113 -7.24 12.69 -5.42
CA VAL A 113 -8.36 12.62 -6.36
C VAL A 113 -8.10 11.63 -7.50
N THR A 114 -6.91 11.66 -8.11
CA THR A 114 -6.62 10.84 -9.30
C THR A 114 -6.12 9.43 -8.98
N GLU A 115 -5.27 9.26 -7.97
CA GLU A 115 -4.62 7.98 -7.67
C GLU A 115 -5.35 7.16 -6.61
N HIS A 116 -5.95 7.82 -5.60
CA HIS A 116 -6.63 7.12 -4.50
C HIS A 116 -8.13 6.97 -4.74
N LEU A 117 -8.79 8.02 -5.22
CA LEU A 117 -10.23 8.00 -5.52
C LEU A 117 -10.55 7.61 -6.97
N LEU A 118 -9.54 7.61 -7.84
CA LEU A 118 -9.67 7.29 -9.27
C LEU A 118 -10.68 8.19 -10.01
N PHE A 119 -10.91 9.40 -9.49
CA PHE A 119 -11.74 10.38 -10.14
C PHE A 119 -10.97 11.06 -11.27
N ARG A 120 -11.71 11.42 -12.31
CA ARG A 120 -11.18 12.07 -13.51
C ARG A 120 -11.74 13.48 -13.57
N ASN A 121 -10.85 14.46 -13.68
CA ASN A 121 -11.24 15.85 -13.88
C ASN A 121 -11.53 16.09 -15.36
N PHE A 122 -12.57 16.87 -15.65
CA PHE A 122 -12.96 17.27 -17.00
C PHE A 122 -13.06 18.78 -17.04
N GLU A 123 -12.54 19.42 -18.10
CA GLU A 123 -12.55 20.87 -18.23
C GLU A 123 -13.98 21.42 -18.40
N ASN A 124 -14.87 20.64 -19.00
CA ASN A 124 -16.26 21.03 -19.26
C ASN A 124 -17.17 19.82 -19.50
N ASP A 125 -18.48 20.06 -19.46
CA ASP A 125 -19.51 19.04 -19.67
C ASP A 125 -19.38 18.35 -21.04
N ARG A 126 -18.88 19.04 -22.07
CA ARG A 126 -18.70 18.47 -23.42
C ARG A 126 -17.57 17.45 -23.47
N GLU A 127 -16.45 17.72 -22.81
CA GLU A 127 -15.36 16.75 -22.68
C GLU A 127 -15.82 15.50 -21.93
N ALA A 128 -16.52 15.70 -20.81
CA ALA A 128 -17.10 14.60 -20.04
C ALA A 128 -18.06 13.75 -20.90
N GLU A 129 -18.95 14.41 -21.66
CA GLU A 129 -19.88 13.74 -22.57
C GLU A 129 -19.15 12.94 -23.65
N ILE A 130 -18.10 13.49 -24.25
CA ILE A 130 -17.29 12.81 -25.26
C ILE A 130 -16.64 11.55 -24.68
N VAL A 131 -15.98 11.67 -23.53
CA VAL A 131 -15.27 10.54 -22.90
C VAL A 131 -16.24 9.44 -22.48
N VAL A 132 -17.38 9.81 -21.89
CA VAL A 132 -18.41 8.85 -21.49
C VAL A 132 -19.02 8.16 -22.71
N THR A 133 -19.32 8.92 -23.76
CA THR A 133 -19.90 8.37 -25.01
C THR A 133 -18.93 7.42 -25.70
N GLN A 134 -17.65 7.78 -25.80
CA GLN A 134 -16.61 6.91 -26.37
C GLN A 134 -16.46 5.63 -25.54
N TRP A 135 -16.49 5.74 -24.21
CA TRP A 135 -16.44 4.57 -23.34
C TRP A 135 -17.60 3.60 -23.62
N PHE A 136 -18.84 4.11 -23.71
CA PHE A 136 -19.98 3.28 -24.10
C PHE A 136 -19.80 2.65 -25.48
N GLN A 137 -19.39 3.43 -26.49
CA GLN A 137 -19.18 2.94 -27.85
C GLN A 137 -18.09 1.85 -27.95
N SER A 138 -17.15 1.81 -27.00
CA SER A 138 -16.11 0.79 -26.92
C SER A 138 -16.54 -0.51 -26.23
N GLN A 139 -17.73 -0.54 -25.61
CA GLN A 139 -18.22 -1.76 -24.96
C GLN A 139 -18.71 -2.79 -26.00
N ALA A 140 -18.54 -4.06 -25.68
CA ALA A 140 -19.00 -5.17 -26.53
C ALA A 140 -20.52 -5.40 -26.39
N ALA A 141 -21.13 -6.12 -27.34
CA ALA A 141 -22.58 -6.34 -27.39
C ALA A 141 -23.10 -7.06 -26.13
N ASP A 142 -22.31 -7.97 -25.56
CA ASP A 142 -22.64 -8.74 -24.36
C ASP A 142 -22.79 -7.87 -23.10
N PHE A 143 -22.07 -6.74 -23.02
CA PHE A 143 -22.25 -5.74 -21.96
C PHE A 143 -23.70 -5.22 -21.95
N TYR A 144 -24.21 -4.85 -23.12
CA TYR A 144 -25.57 -4.35 -23.27
C TYR A 144 -26.60 -5.45 -23.08
N ASP A 145 -26.37 -6.64 -23.64
CA ASP A 145 -27.26 -7.79 -23.46
C ASP A 145 -27.40 -8.15 -21.98
N THR A 146 -26.30 -8.20 -21.23
CA THR A 146 -26.31 -8.45 -19.79
C THR A 146 -27.10 -7.37 -19.03
N GLY A 147 -26.93 -6.10 -19.42
CA GLY A 147 -27.68 -4.98 -18.86
C GLY A 147 -29.18 -5.09 -19.11
N ILE A 148 -29.58 -5.40 -20.35
CA ILE A 148 -30.98 -5.56 -20.76
C ILE A 148 -31.62 -6.75 -20.06
N GLN A 149 -30.91 -7.89 -19.96
CA GLN A 149 -31.41 -9.07 -19.24
C GLN A 149 -31.65 -8.78 -17.75
N LYS A 150 -30.85 -7.91 -17.12
CA LYS A 150 -31.08 -7.45 -15.74
C LYS A 150 -32.30 -6.54 -15.58
N LEU A 151 -32.82 -5.94 -16.67
CA LEU A 151 -34.04 -5.12 -16.58
C LEU A 151 -35.27 -5.98 -16.32
N VAL A 152 -35.36 -7.18 -16.90
CA VAL A 152 -36.51 -8.09 -16.74
C VAL A 152 -36.81 -8.36 -15.25
N PRO A 153 -35.87 -8.87 -14.43
CA PRO A 153 -36.13 -9.10 -13.01
C PRO A 153 -36.30 -7.80 -12.21
N ARG A 154 -35.74 -6.66 -12.67
CA ARG A 154 -35.97 -5.35 -12.03
C ARG A 154 -37.39 -4.85 -12.23
N TYR A 155 -37.96 -5.02 -13.43
CA TYR A 155 -39.35 -4.69 -13.72
C TYR A 155 -40.31 -5.58 -12.94
N ASP A 156 -40.05 -6.90 -12.90
CA ASP A 156 -40.85 -7.83 -12.10
C ASP A 156 -40.80 -7.46 -10.61
N LYS A 157 -39.62 -7.11 -10.10
CA LYS A 157 -39.46 -6.62 -8.72
C LYS A 157 -40.31 -5.36 -8.47
N GLY A 158 -40.24 -4.38 -9.36
CA GLY A 158 -41.03 -3.14 -9.27
C GLY A 158 -42.54 -3.37 -9.31
N LEU A 159 -43.03 -4.27 -10.16
CA LEU A 159 -44.45 -4.62 -10.21
C LEU A 159 -44.90 -5.32 -8.92
N ASN A 160 -44.08 -6.22 -8.38
CA ASN A 160 -44.37 -6.94 -7.15
C ASN A 160 -44.18 -6.11 -5.88
N SER A 161 -43.40 -5.02 -5.92
CA SER A 161 -43.20 -4.07 -4.82
C SER A 161 -44.15 -2.87 -4.85
N GLY A 162 -45.12 -2.84 -5.77
CA GLY A 162 -46.05 -1.71 -5.91
C GLY A 162 -45.40 -0.44 -6.46
N GLY A 163 -44.31 -0.57 -7.22
CA GLY A 163 -43.57 0.53 -7.82
C GLY A 163 -42.43 1.09 -6.97
N ASP A 164 -42.05 0.43 -5.86
CA ASP A 164 -40.89 0.85 -5.08
C ASP A 164 -39.59 0.32 -5.70
N TYR A 165 -38.76 1.25 -6.20
CA TYR A 165 -37.50 0.99 -6.89
C TYR A 165 -36.26 1.13 -5.99
N VAL A 166 -36.44 1.47 -4.71
CA VAL A 166 -35.32 1.67 -3.77
C VAL A 166 -35.13 0.41 -2.94
N GLU A 167 -33.93 -0.17 -2.99
CA GLU A 167 -33.55 -1.25 -2.08
C GLU A 167 -33.30 -0.65 -0.68
N LYS A 168 -34.06 -1.11 0.33
CA LYS A 168 -33.83 -0.79 1.74
C LYS A 168 -32.65 -1.58 2.31
#